data_AF-A0A351CLP3-F1
#
_entry.id   AF-A0A351CLP3-F1
#
_cell.length_a   1.000
_cell.length_b   1.000
_cell.length_c   1.000
_cell.angle_alpha   90.00
_cell.angle_beta   90.00
_cell.angle_gamma   90.00
#
_symmetry.space_group_name_H-M   'P 1'
#
loop_
_entity.id
_entity.type
_entity.pdbx_description
1 polymer ?
#
loop_
_entity_poly.entity_id
_entity_poly.type
_entity_poly.pdbx_seq_one_letter_code
_entity_poly.pdbx_strand_id
1 'polypeptide(L)'
;TKQNSSFNSSGTVASYTLTLAVNVEVYNRDNVLLIKEELHASSHHSVLSSTQADKLQIDEAYSNLRNTLIKKLLRRMYRLDED
;
A
#
# COMPACT_ATOMS: atom_id res chain seq x y z
N THR A 1 -3.47 2.97 -6.16
CA THR A 1 -4.45 4.05 -6.46
C THR A 1 -4.05 5.31 -5.75
N LYS A 2 -4.10 6.46 -6.44
CA LYS A 2 -3.88 7.80 -5.87
C LYS A 2 -5.24 8.50 -5.73
N GLN A 3 -5.51 9.08 -4.57
CA GLN A 3 -6.73 9.85 -4.30
C GLN A 3 -6.36 11.20 -3.69
N ASN A 4 -6.86 12.30 -4.25
CA ASN A 4 -6.64 13.63 -3.68
C ASN A 4 -7.35 13.72 -2.33
N SER A 5 -6.66 14.26 -1.32
CA SER A 5 -7.14 14.29 0.06
C SER A 5 -7.48 15.69 0.54
N SER A 6 -6.81 16.71 0.00
CA SER A 6 -7.12 18.10 0.30
C SER A 6 -6.76 19.05 -0.84
N PHE A 7 -7.29 20.26 -0.76
CA PHE A 7 -7.05 21.36 -1.68
C PHE A 7 -6.64 22.61 -0.89
N ASN A 8 -5.84 23.47 -1.49
CA ASN A 8 -5.50 24.78 -0.93
C ASN A 8 -6.61 25.81 -1.22
N SER A 9 -6.44 27.05 -0.76
CA SER A 9 -7.41 28.15 -0.96
C SER A 9 -7.64 28.53 -2.42
N SER A 10 -6.71 28.18 -3.33
CA SER A 10 -6.87 28.37 -4.78
C SER A 10 -7.54 27.18 -5.48
N GLY A 11 -8.01 26.18 -4.74
CA GLY A 11 -8.63 24.97 -5.29
C GLY A 11 -7.64 23.99 -5.94
N THR A 12 -6.34 24.19 -5.73
CA THR A 12 -5.28 23.29 -6.21
C THR A 12 -5.07 22.16 -5.21
N VAL A 13 -4.80 20.95 -5.70
CA VAL A 13 -4.54 19.79 -4.84
C VAL A 13 -3.35 20.07 -3.92
N ALA A 14 -3.55 19.92 -2.61
CA ALA A 14 -2.53 20.14 -1.59
C ALA A 14 -1.95 18.82 -1.05
N SER A 15 -2.72 17.74 -1.09
CA SER A 15 -2.28 16.42 -0.62
C SER A 15 -3.03 15.28 -1.29
N TYR A 16 -2.49 14.08 -1.18
CA TYR A 16 -3.09 12.84 -1.67
C TYR A 16 -2.76 11.65 -0.78
N THR A 17 -3.60 10.63 -0.85
CA THR A 17 -3.37 9.31 -0.28
C THR A 17 -3.07 8.32 -1.40
N LEU A 18 -1.97 7.58 -1.25
CA LEU A 18 -1.63 6.43 -2.09
C LEU A 18 -2.03 5.17 -1.36
N THR A 19 -2.78 4.29 -2.03
CA THR A 19 -3.21 2.99 -1.52
C THR A 19 -2.77 1.89 -2.47
N LEU A 20 -2.18 0.82 -1.93
CA LEU A 20 -1.91 -0.42 -2.64
C LEU A 20 -2.72 -1.54 -1.99
N ALA A 21 -3.48 -2.27 -2.80
CA ALA A 21 -4.31 -3.40 -2.39
C ALA A 21 -3.89 -4.64 -3.19
N VAL A 22 -3.74 -5.78 -2.51
CA VAL A 22 -3.38 -7.07 -3.13
C VAL A 22 -4.24 -8.16 -2.51
N ASN A 23 -4.99 -8.87 -3.34
CA ASN A 23 -5.68 -10.09 -2.93
C ASN A 23 -4.66 -11.21 -2.75
N VAL A 24 -4.66 -11.83 -1.57
CA VAL A 24 -3.76 -12.93 -1.23
C VAL A 24 -4.59 -14.16 -0.89
N GLU A 25 -4.22 -15.26 -1.55
CA GLU A 25 -4.68 -16.59 -1.21
C GLU A 25 -3.46 -17.47 -0.94
N VAL A 26 -3.45 -18.17 0.19
CA VAL A 26 -2.38 -19.11 0.58
C VAL A 26 -2.99 -20.49 0.71
N TYR A 27 -2.36 -21.47 0.08
CA TYR A 27 -2.77 -22.86 0.09
C TYR A 27 -1.66 -23.71 0.73
N ASN A 28 -2.05 -24.75 1.48
CA ASN A 28 -1.11 -25.75 1.96
C ASN A 28 -0.73 -26.75 0.85
N ARG A 29 0.08 -27.77 1.18
CA ARG A 29 0.50 -28.83 0.23
C ARG A 29 -0.68 -29.60 -0.37
N ASP A 30 -1.77 -29.74 0.37
CA ASP A 30 -2.96 -30.49 -0.02
C ASP A 30 -3.99 -29.60 -0.76
N ASN A 31 -3.59 -28.40 -1.19
CA ASN A 31 -4.44 -27.36 -1.79
C ASN A 31 -5.59 -26.90 -0.88
N VAL A 32 -5.46 -27.04 0.43
CA VAL A 32 -6.40 -26.46 1.39
C VAL A 32 -6.09 -24.98 1.55
N LEU A 33 -7.11 -24.14 1.37
CA LEU A 33 -7.03 -22.69 1.56
C LEU A 33 -6.80 -22.36 3.04
N LEU A 34 -5.67 -21.71 3.34
CA LEU A 34 -5.28 -21.27 4.69
C LEU A 34 -5.60 -19.78 4.93
N ILE A 35 -5.32 -18.94 3.93
CA ILE A 35 -5.57 -17.50 3.99
C ILE A 35 -6.32 -17.09 2.73
N LYS A 36 -7.35 -16.26 2.90
CA LYS A 36 -8.00 -15.52 1.82
C LYS A 36 -8.40 -14.14 2.32
N GLU A 37 -7.67 -13.12 1.88
CA GLU A 37 -7.89 -11.76 2.32
C GLU A 37 -7.30 -10.74 1.34
N GLU A 38 -7.77 -9.50 1.44
CA GLU A 38 -7.19 -8.37 0.73
C GLU A 38 -6.22 -7.61 1.65
N LEU A 39 -4.97 -7.46 1.20
CA LEU A 39 -3.95 -6.73 1.92
C LEU A 39 -3.86 -5.30 1.43
N HIS A 40 -4.10 -4.36 2.34
CA HIS A 40 -3.99 -2.94 2.04
C HIS A 40 -2.84 -2.28 2.77
N ALA A 41 -2.17 -1.35 2.09
CA ALA A 41 -1.27 -0.38 2.68
C ALA A 41 -1.57 0.98 2.08
N SER A 42 -1.58 2.01 2.92
CA SER A 42 -1.79 3.38 2.49
C SER A 42 -0.77 4.33 3.11
N SER A 43 -0.52 5.43 2.43
CA SER A 43 0.33 6.52 2.90
C SER A 43 -0.21 7.85 2.42
N HIS A 44 -0.13 8.87 3.27
CA HIS A 44 -0.60 10.21 2.98
C HIS A 44 0.58 11.14 2.73
N HIS A 45 0.50 11.97 1.69
CA HIS A 45 1.58 12.83 1.26
C HIS A 45 1.08 14.21 0.83
N SER A 46 1.85 15.25 1.11
CA SER A 46 1.66 16.57 0.52
C SER A 46 2.14 16.58 -0.93
N VAL A 47 1.48 17.38 -1.78
CA VAL A 47 1.95 17.63 -3.14
C VAL A 47 3.21 18.48 -3.10
N LEU A 48 4.26 18.05 -3.78
CA LEU A 48 5.48 18.84 -3.94
C LEU A 48 5.31 19.85 -5.07
N SER A 49 5.93 21.03 -4.93
CA SER A 49 5.83 22.13 -5.90
C SER A 49 6.42 21.77 -7.28
N SER A 50 7.41 20.90 -7.31
CA SER A 50 8.00 20.38 -8.55
C SER A 50 7.32 19.08 -8.98
N THR A 51 6.83 19.04 -10.21
CA THR A 51 6.24 17.83 -10.82
C THR A 51 7.21 16.65 -10.83
N GLN A 52 8.52 16.88 -11.01
CA GLN A 52 9.51 15.81 -10.98
C GLN A 52 9.71 15.27 -9.57
N ALA A 53 9.74 16.14 -8.57
CA ALA A 53 9.85 15.74 -7.18
C ALA A 53 8.60 14.96 -6.72
N ASP A 54 7.39 15.39 -7.09
CA ASP A 54 6.16 14.67 -6.76
C ASP A 54 6.13 13.28 -7.40
N LYS A 55 6.63 13.14 -8.64
CA LYS A 55 6.77 11.82 -9.29
C LYS A 55 7.71 10.89 -8.50
N LEU A 56 8.89 11.39 -8.12
CA LEU A 56 9.84 10.59 -7.33
C LEU A 56 9.25 10.19 -5.97
N GLN A 57 8.54 11.09 -5.30
CA GLN A 57 7.85 10.81 -4.04
C GLN A 57 6.80 9.71 -4.21
N ILE A 58 6.04 9.72 -5.29
CA ILE A 58 5.03 8.68 -5.58
C ILE A 58 5.70 7.31 -5.81
N ASP A 59 6.77 7.27 -6.58
CA ASP A 59 7.49 6.03 -6.89
C ASP A 59 8.09 5.40 -5.63
N GLU A 60 8.75 6.23 -4.80
CA GLU A 60 9.28 5.81 -3.50
C GLU A 60 8.16 5.33 -2.57
N ALA A 61 7.07 6.08 -2.47
CA ALA A 61 5.94 5.72 -1.63
C ALA A 61 5.36 4.37 -2.03
N TYR A 62 5.17 4.09 -3.32
CA TYR A 62 4.71 2.77 -3.76
C TYR A 62 5.71 1.64 -3.46
N SER A 63 7.02 1.88 -3.54
CA SER A 63 8.04 0.93 -3.09
C SER A 63 7.88 0.60 -1.58
N ASN A 64 7.68 1.64 -0.76
CA ASN A 64 7.45 1.48 0.68
C ASN A 64 6.12 0.78 1.01
N LEU A 65 5.06 1.04 0.25
CA LEU A 65 3.79 0.33 0.39
C LEU A 65 3.94 -1.16 0.06
N ARG A 66 4.69 -1.51 -0.99
CA ARG A 66 5.01 -2.92 -1.31
C ARG A 66 5.76 -3.61 -0.17
N ASN A 67 6.80 -2.98 0.36
CA ASN A 67 7.55 -3.50 1.51
C ASN A 67 6.66 -3.70 2.73
N THR A 68 5.70 -2.80 2.95
CA THR A 68 4.71 -2.91 4.02
C THR A 68 3.79 -4.11 3.83
N LEU A 69 3.29 -4.34 2.61
CA LEU A 69 2.46 -5.49 2.28
C LEU A 69 3.23 -6.81 2.45
N ILE A 70 4.48 -6.88 1.99
CA ILE A 70 5.34 -8.06 2.16
C ILE A 70 5.50 -8.39 3.65
N LYS A 71 5.82 -7.39 4.48
CA LYS A 71 5.94 -7.58 5.94
C LYS A 71 4.63 -8.03 6.58
N LYS A 72 3.48 -7.49 6.14
CA LYS A 72 2.15 -7.92 6.61
C LYS A 72 1.88 -9.37 6.23
N LEU A 73 2.25 -9.79 5.02
CA LEU A 73 2.10 -11.17 4.58
C LEU A 73 2.99 -12.12 5.37
N LEU A 74 4.28 -11.83 5.49
CA LEU A 74 5.24 -12.63 6.26
C LEU A 74 4.78 -12.85 7.70
N ARG A 75 4.32 -11.78 8.38
CA ARG A 75 3.79 -11.89 9.75
C ARG A 75 2.59 -12.83 9.87
N ARG A 76 1.76 -12.92 8.83
CA ARG A 76 0.63 -13.85 8.83
C ARG A 76 1.06 -15.27 8.53
N MET A 77 2.01 -15.46 7.62
CA MET A 77 2.61 -16.76 7.37
C MET A 77 3.28 -17.32 8.62
N TYR A 78 4.06 -16.51 9.34
CA TYR A 78 4.68 -16.94 10.60
C TYR A 78 3.65 -17.39 11.65
N ARG A 79 2.48 -16.73 11.71
CA ARG A 79 1.41 -17.15 12.62
C ARG A 79 0.77 -18.47 12.22
N LEU A 80 0.74 -18.80 10.92
CA LEU A 80 0.27 -20.10 10.46
C LEU A 80 1.26 -21.23 10.78
N ASP A 81 2.56 -20.92 10.84
CA ASP A 81 3.59 -21.92 11.16
C ASP A 81 3.70 -22.19 12.68
N GLU A 82 3.17 -21.31 13.54
CA GLU A 82 3.19 -21.45 15.00
C GLU A 82 2.01 -22.28 15.57
N ASP A 83 0.97 -22.55 14.75
CA ASP A 83 -0.23 -23.34 15.09
C ASP A 83 -0.13 -24.79 14.59
#